data_AF-A0A3N5HC53-F1
#
_entry.id   AF-A0A3N5HC53-F1
#
_cell.length_a   1.000
_cell.length_b   1.000
_cell.length_c   1.000
_cell.angle_alpha   90.00
_cell.angle_beta   90.00
_cell.angle_gamma   90.00
#
_symmetry.space_group_name_H-M   'P 1'
#
loop_
_entity.id
_entity.type
_entity.pdbx_description
1 polymer ?
#
loop_
_entity_poly.entity_id
_entity_poly.type
_entity_poly.pdbx_seq_one_letter_code
_entity_poly.pdbx_strand_id
1 'polypeptide(L)'
;MSLARDHENQREVVRTPRSNRQLPQLLAPFATLAEGLDYAAQGVTGFNFYSARGALQDVLPYALLRRRALSTARKLLSLGFERGDRVAVVAETGPDFIVVFFACQYAGLVPCPMPYTMYIGGKDAYVERVAGMLRAA
;
A
#
# COMPACT_ATOMS: atom_id res chain seq x y z
N MET A 1 -40.22 -2.91 -14.89
CA MET A 1 -39.59 -1.71 -15.51
C MET A 1 -38.25 -1.52 -14.81
N SER A 2 -37.21 -2.23 -15.28
CA SER A 2 -36.23 -1.76 -16.29
C SER A 2 -35.24 -0.78 -15.65
N LEU A 3 -34.13 -1.29 -15.12
CA LEU A 3 -32.82 -1.42 -15.81
C LEU A 3 -32.07 -0.10 -15.89
N ALA A 4 -31.07 0.05 -15.03
CA ALA A 4 -29.75 0.58 -15.37
C ALA A 4 -28.80 0.16 -14.24
N ARG A 5 -28.30 -1.08 -14.32
CA ARG A 5 -27.03 -1.41 -13.69
C ARG A 5 -26.01 -0.69 -14.55
N ASP A 6 -25.40 0.35 -14.01
CA ASP A 6 -24.28 1.03 -14.65
C ASP A 6 -23.12 0.03 -14.73
N HIS A 7 -23.04 -0.64 -15.88
CA HIS A 7 -21.87 -1.37 -16.34
C HIS A 7 -20.80 -0.33 -16.72
N GLU A 8 -20.25 0.37 -15.75
CA GLU A 8 -19.03 1.14 -15.93
C GLU A 8 -17.86 0.18 -16.12
N ASN A 9 -17.60 -0.11 -17.39
CA ASN A 9 -16.29 -0.42 -17.98
C ASN A 9 -15.30 -1.11 -17.03
N GLN A 10 -15.52 -2.39 -16.74
CA GLN A 10 -14.53 -3.25 -16.10
C GLN A 10 -13.31 -3.34 -17.03
N ARG A 11 -12.31 -2.47 -16.80
CA ARG A 11 -10.97 -2.67 -17.36
C ARG A 11 -10.57 -4.10 -17.02
N GLU A 12 -10.29 -4.92 -18.03
CA GLU A 12 -9.82 -6.27 -17.81
C GLU A 12 -8.53 -6.21 -16.98
N VAL A 13 -8.65 -6.52 -15.69
CA VAL A 13 -7.53 -6.46 -14.76
C VAL A 13 -6.72 -7.72 -14.99
N VAL A 14 -5.55 -7.59 -15.61
CA VAL A 14 -4.65 -8.73 -15.87
C VAL A 14 -3.67 -8.87 -14.71
N ARG A 15 -3.64 -10.05 -14.09
CA ARG A 15 -2.70 -10.35 -13.00
C ARG A 15 -1.24 -10.21 -13.45
N THR A 16 -0.35 -9.81 -12.54
CA THR A 16 1.09 -9.86 -12.80
C THR A 16 1.57 -11.31 -12.93
N PRO A 17 2.65 -11.56 -13.70
CA PRO A 17 3.37 -12.83 -13.66
C PRO A 17 3.85 -13.20 -12.24
N ARG A 18 4.05 -14.50 -11.99
CA ARG A 18 4.61 -15.00 -10.72
C ARG A 18 6.14 -15.00 -10.68
N SER A 19 6.78 -14.90 -11.82
CA SER A 19 8.23 -14.87 -11.96
C SER A 19 8.64 -13.85 -13.00
N ASN A 20 9.87 -13.37 -12.88
CA ASN A 20 10.48 -12.51 -13.88
C ASN A 20 11.48 -13.33 -14.70
N ARG A 21 11.39 -13.24 -16.03
CA ARG A 21 12.34 -13.90 -16.94
C ARG A 21 13.56 -13.03 -17.25
N GLN A 22 13.44 -11.72 -17.07
CA GLN A 22 14.44 -10.73 -17.46
C GLN A 22 15.16 -10.09 -16.27
N LEU A 23 14.64 -10.25 -15.04
CA LEU A 23 15.26 -9.79 -13.81
C LEU A 23 15.63 -10.98 -12.93
N PRO A 24 16.91 -11.16 -12.56
CA PRO A 24 17.34 -12.22 -11.65
C PRO A 24 16.60 -12.19 -10.30
N GLN A 25 16.40 -13.36 -9.70
CA GLN A 25 15.88 -13.42 -8.33
C GLN A 25 17.03 -13.21 -7.34
N LEU A 26 16.91 -12.19 -6.49
CA LEU A 26 17.85 -11.91 -5.42
C LEU A 26 17.22 -12.19 -4.05
N LEU A 27 17.95 -12.86 -3.16
CA LEU A 27 17.49 -13.19 -1.80
C LEU A 27 17.80 -12.04 -0.83
N ALA A 28 17.15 -10.89 -1.08
CA ALA A 28 17.22 -9.68 -0.26
C ALA A 28 18.65 -9.17 0.10
N PRO A 29 19.59 -9.04 -0.86
CA PRO A 29 20.93 -8.49 -0.60
C PRO A 29 20.96 -6.97 -0.40
N PHE A 30 19.80 -6.34 -0.17
CA PHE A 30 19.63 -4.89 -0.16
C PHE A 30 19.86 -4.31 1.23
N ALA A 31 20.43 -3.11 1.31
CA ALA A 31 20.64 -2.43 2.59
C ALA A 31 19.32 -1.86 3.15
N THR A 32 18.35 -1.56 2.28
CA THR A 32 17.05 -1.01 2.67
C THR A 32 15.88 -1.67 1.94
N LEU A 33 14.68 -1.57 2.53
CA LEU A 33 13.44 -2.00 1.87
C LEU A 33 13.16 -1.20 0.59
N ALA A 34 13.51 0.10 0.58
CA ALA A 34 13.32 0.96 -0.59
C ALA A 34 14.21 0.51 -1.77
N GLU A 35 15.45 0.11 -1.51
CA GLU A 35 16.33 -0.49 -2.53
C GLU A 35 15.76 -1.80 -3.08
N GLY A 36 15.19 -2.64 -2.22
CA GLY A 36 14.53 -3.87 -2.65
C GLY A 36 13.35 -3.59 -3.60
N LEU A 37 12.56 -2.55 -3.31
CA LEU A 37 11.49 -2.13 -4.21
C LEU A 37 12.03 -1.48 -5.50
N ASP A 38 13.10 -0.69 -5.42
CA ASP A 38 13.76 -0.10 -6.59
C ASP A 38 14.26 -1.18 -7.56
N TYR A 39 14.81 -2.27 -7.04
CA TYR A 39 15.17 -3.43 -7.83
C TYR A 39 13.93 -4.14 -8.41
N ALA A 40 12.95 -4.47 -7.56
CA ALA A 40 11.74 -5.17 -7.98
C ALA A 40 10.93 -4.39 -9.04
N ALA A 41 10.98 -3.06 -8.99
CA ALA A 41 10.33 -2.16 -9.96
C ALA A 41 10.92 -2.21 -11.37
N GLN A 42 12.11 -2.79 -11.56
CA GLN A 42 12.67 -3.06 -12.88
C GLN A 42 12.00 -4.28 -13.55
N GLY A 43 11.15 -5.00 -12.80
CA GLY A 43 10.47 -6.19 -13.25
C GLY A 43 9.01 -6.03 -13.62
N VAL A 44 8.37 -7.17 -13.92
CA VAL A 44 6.97 -7.25 -14.33
C VAL A 44 6.04 -7.83 -13.26
N THR A 45 6.59 -8.22 -12.11
CA THR A 45 5.85 -8.80 -10.98
C THR A 45 5.21 -7.72 -10.10
N GLY A 46 4.34 -8.11 -9.17
CA GLY A 46 3.67 -7.19 -8.26
C GLY A 46 2.61 -7.84 -7.40
N PHE A 47 1.79 -7.01 -6.76
CA PHE A 47 0.65 -7.44 -5.96
C PHE A 47 -0.60 -7.62 -6.82
N ASN A 48 -1.40 -8.62 -6.46
CA ASN A 48 -2.70 -8.90 -7.06
C ASN A 48 -3.69 -9.06 -5.90
N PHE A 49 -4.69 -8.19 -5.81
CA PHE A 49 -5.65 -8.13 -4.72
C PHE A 49 -6.95 -8.79 -5.17
N TYR A 50 -7.43 -9.74 -4.38
CA TYR A 50 -8.60 -10.55 -4.71
C TYR A 50 -9.70 -10.32 -3.67
N SER A 51 -10.94 -10.29 -4.16
CA SER A 51 -12.13 -10.30 -3.32
C SER A 51 -12.26 -11.62 -2.53
N ALA A 52 -13.12 -11.63 -1.52
CA ALA A 52 -13.49 -12.85 -0.79
C ALA A 52 -14.07 -13.96 -1.69
N ARG A 53 -14.54 -13.62 -2.90
CA ARG A 53 -15.03 -14.58 -3.91
C ARG A 53 -13.95 -15.06 -4.88
N GLY A 54 -12.69 -14.67 -4.66
CA GLY A 54 -11.56 -15.02 -5.53
C GLY A 54 -11.51 -14.24 -6.86
N ALA A 55 -12.38 -13.24 -7.05
CA ALA A 55 -12.30 -12.36 -8.22
C ALA A 55 -11.19 -11.31 -8.03
N LEU A 56 -10.36 -11.11 -9.06
CA LEU A 56 -9.29 -10.11 -9.07
C LEU A 56 -9.91 -8.70 -9.05
N GLN A 57 -9.57 -7.91 -8.04
CA GLN A 57 -10.09 -6.55 -7.84
C GLN A 57 -9.08 -5.50 -8.28
N ASP A 58 -7.82 -5.64 -7.85
CA ASP A 58 -6.76 -4.69 -8.16
C ASP A 58 -5.44 -5.38 -8.49
N VAL A 59 -4.65 -4.74 -9.34
CA VAL A 59 -3.29 -5.17 -9.67
C VAL A 59 -2.35 -4.00 -9.50
N LEU A 60 -1.25 -4.24 -8.79
CA LEU A 60 -0.25 -3.24 -8.46
C LEU A 60 1.14 -3.79 -8.81
N PRO A 61 1.61 -3.60 -10.07
CA PRO A 61 2.98 -3.91 -10.46
C PRO A 61 3.97 -3.15 -9.59
N TYR A 62 5.13 -3.73 -9.29
CA TYR A 62 6.15 -3.05 -8.45
C TYR A 62 6.62 -1.73 -9.05
N ALA A 63 6.69 -1.62 -10.37
CA ALA A 63 6.96 -0.36 -11.07
C ALA A 63 5.92 0.74 -10.76
N LEU A 64 4.64 0.36 -10.70
CA LEU A 64 3.55 1.27 -10.35
C LEU A 64 3.58 1.62 -8.87
N LEU A 65 3.81 0.64 -7.99
CA LEU A 65 3.98 0.85 -6.55
C LEU A 65 5.09 1.87 -6.28
N ARG A 66 6.29 1.67 -6.83
CA ARG A 66 7.41 2.60 -6.70
C ARG A 66 7.05 4.02 -7.10
N ARG A 67 6.42 4.18 -8.27
CA ARG A 67 6.02 5.51 -8.77
C ARG A 67 5.02 6.19 -7.82
N ARG A 68 3.99 5.46 -7.38
CA ARG A 68 2.97 5.98 -6.44
C ARG A 68 3.57 6.30 -5.08
N ALA A 69 4.46 5.44 -4.57
CA ALA A 69 5.14 5.62 -3.30
C ALA A 69 6.04 6.86 -3.32
N LEU A 70 6.86 7.06 -4.37
CA LEU A 70 7.70 8.27 -4.52
C LEU A 70 6.87 9.55 -4.64
N SER A 71 5.73 9.50 -5.33
CA SER A 71 4.81 10.65 -5.40
C SER A 71 4.22 10.97 -4.03
N THR A 72 3.79 9.93 -3.30
CA THR A 72 3.19 10.08 -1.97
C THR A 72 4.22 10.52 -0.93
N ALA A 73 5.47 10.03 -1.01
CA ALA A 73 6.57 10.45 -0.15
C ALA A 73 6.80 11.96 -0.24
N ARG A 74 6.82 12.52 -1.46
CA ARG A 74 6.93 13.97 -1.66
C ARG A 74 5.75 14.74 -1.03
N LYS A 75 4.54 14.20 -1.10
CA LYS A 75 3.36 14.81 -0.46
C LYS A 75 3.49 14.79 1.06
N LEU A 76 3.93 13.68 1.66
CA LEU A 76 4.17 13.60 3.10
C LEU A 76 5.22 14.64 3.54
N LEU A 77 6.34 14.73 2.83
CA LEU A 77 7.36 15.76 3.12
C LEU A 77 6.79 17.19 2.97
N SER A 78 5.91 17.44 1.99
CA SER A 78 5.26 18.75 1.84
C SER A 78 4.29 19.12 2.96
N LEU A 79 3.85 18.13 3.76
CA LEU A 79 3.03 18.36 4.96
C LEU A 79 3.88 18.71 6.19
N GLY A 80 5.21 18.76 6.07
CA GLY A 80 6.12 19.11 7.15
C GLY A 80 6.63 17.92 7.98
N PHE A 81 6.41 16.68 7.53
CA PHE A 81 7.01 15.52 8.17
C PHE A 81 8.53 15.52 8.01
N GLU A 82 9.22 15.21 9.10
CA GLU A 82 10.68 15.12 9.17
C GLU A 82 11.14 13.66 9.26
N ARG A 83 12.41 13.43 8.93
CA ARG A 83 13.00 12.09 8.99
C ARG A 83 12.89 11.54 10.42
N GLY A 84 12.36 10.33 10.55
CA GLY A 84 12.12 9.66 11.83
C GLY A 84 10.72 9.87 12.40
N ASP A 85 9.91 10.78 11.81
CA ASP A 85 8.52 10.93 12.24
C ASP A 85 7.72 9.65 12.01
N ARG A 86 6.79 9.40 12.93
CA ARG A 86 5.93 8.21 12.93
C ARG A 86 4.61 8.52 12.25
N VAL A 87 4.22 7.68 11.30
CA VAL A 87 2.99 7.84 10.53
C VAL A 87 2.10 6.64 10.76
N ALA A 88 0.97 6.84 11.45
CA ALA A 88 -0.05 5.80 11.53
C ALA A 88 -0.68 5.55 10.16
N VAL A 89 -0.70 4.28 9.75
CA VAL A 89 -1.28 3.85 8.47
C VAL A 89 -2.29 2.75 8.76
N VAL A 90 -3.55 2.96 8.41
CA VAL A 90 -4.58 1.92 8.56
C VAL A 90 -4.26 0.76 7.62
N ALA A 91 -4.07 -0.43 8.18
CA ALA A 91 -3.61 -1.63 7.51
C ALA A 91 -4.73 -2.40 6.83
N GLU A 92 -5.42 -1.75 5.89
CA GLU A 92 -6.38 -2.42 5.01
C GLU A 92 -5.65 -3.28 3.97
N THR A 93 -6.26 -4.41 3.58
CA THR A 93 -5.72 -5.27 2.52
C THR A 93 -6.07 -4.67 1.16
N GLY A 94 -5.34 -3.62 0.77
CA GLY A 94 -5.53 -2.91 -0.48
C GLY A 94 -4.24 -2.26 -1.00
N PRO A 95 -4.25 -1.76 -2.25
CA PRO A 95 -3.07 -1.16 -2.88
C PRO A 95 -2.59 0.10 -2.15
N ASP A 96 -3.49 0.87 -1.53
CA ASP A 96 -3.14 2.15 -0.93
C ASP A 96 -2.32 1.99 0.35
N PHE A 97 -2.60 0.98 1.17
CA PHE A 97 -1.80 0.68 2.36
C PHE A 97 -0.33 0.49 2.00
N ILE A 98 -0.03 -0.37 1.03
CA ILE A 98 1.36 -0.68 0.67
C ILE A 98 2.04 0.49 -0.04
N VAL A 99 1.28 1.33 -0.77
CA VAL A 99 1.78 2.59 -1.34
C VAL A 99 2.22 3.55 -0.23
N VAL A 100 1.39 3.77 0.80
CA VAL A 100 1.72 4.66 1.92
C VAL A 100 2.86 4.08 2.76
N PHE A 101 2.89 2.76 2.99
CA PHE A 101 3.98 2.09 3.68
C PHE A 101 5.33 2.37 3.00
N PHE A 102 5.45 2.13 1.69
CA PHE A 102 6.68 2.44 0.97
C PHE A 102 6.95 3.95 0.82
N ALA A 103 5.90 4.78 0.76
CA ALA A 103 6.08 6.23 0.79
C ALA A 103 6.80 6.69 2.06
N CYS A 104 6.46 6.10 3.21
CA CYS A 104 7.17 6.34 4.47
C CYS A 104 8.65 5.93 4.34
N GLN A 105 8.93 4.75 3.78
CA GLN A 105 10.31 4.29 3.57
C GLN A 105 11.13 5.26 2.70
N TYR A 106 10.56 5.75 1.58
CA TYR A 106 11.24 6.72 0.71
C TYR A 106 11.38 8.11 1.33
N ALA A 107 10.46 8.51 2.20
CA ALA A 107 10.51 9.79 2.92
C ALA A 107 11.38 9.73 4.19
N GLY A 108 11.87 8.55 4.59
CA GLY A 108 12.63 8.36 5.83
C GLY A 108 11.76 8.44 7.09
N LEU A 109 10.46 8.15 6.96
CA LEU A 109 9.48 8.11 8.03
C LEU A 109 9.33 6.68 8.56
N VAL A 110 8.82 6.55 9.79
CA VAL A 110 8.52 5.26 10.42
C VAL A 110 7.04 4.93 10.21
N PRO A 111 6.68 3.99 9.31
CA PRO A 111 5.29 3.57 9.17
C PRO A 111 4.86 2.78 10.41
N CYS A 112 3.69 3.10 10.94
CA CYS A 112 3.04 2.41 12.06
C CYS A 112 1.71 1.79 11.58
N PRO A 113 1.71 0.53 11.10
CA PRO A 113 0.49 -0.14 10.66
C PRO A 113 -0.51 -0.34 11.79
N MET A 114 -1.73 0.15 11.60
CA MET A 114 -2.81 0.13 12.58
C MET A 114 -3.94 -0.78 12.10
N PRO A 115 -4.51 -1.65 12.95
CA PRO A 115 -5.62 -2.49 12.55
C PRO A 115 -6.86 -1.64 12.21
N TYR A 116 -7.54 -1.97 11.12
CA TYR A 116 -8.91 -1.52 10.90
C TYR A 116 -9.80 -2.23 11.92
N THR A 117 -10.17 -1.54 13.00
CA THR A 117 -11.03 -2.12 14.03
C THR A 117 -12.45 -1.61 13.85
N MET A 118 -13.34 -2.47 13.33
CA MET A 118 -14.78 -2.28 13.44
C MET A 118 -15.19 -2.56 14.89
N TYR A 119 -15.23 -1.53 15.74
CA TYR A 119 -15.76 -1.67 17.10
C TYR A 119 -17.28 -1.46 17.12
N ILE A 120 -17.97 -2.33 17.86
CA ILE A 120 -19.34 -2.13 18.34
C ILE A 120 -19.27 -1.02 19.40
N GLY A 121 -19.47 0.23 18.98
CA GLY A 121 -19.22 1.42 19.79
C GLY A 121 -19.14 2.70 18.96
N GLY A 122 -18.99 2.57 17.64
CA GLY A 122 -19.03 3.69 16.71
C GLY A 122 -17.67 4.39 16.55
N LYS A 123 -17.70 5.55 15.88
CA LYS A 123 -16.51 6.31 15.48
C LYS A 123 -15.65 6.76 16.67
N ASP A 124 -16.27 7.19 17.76
CA ASP A 124 -15.55 7.84 18.87
C ASP A 124 -14.67 6.85 19.63
N ALA A 125 -15.19 5.65 19.91
CA ALA A 125 -14.42 4.57 20.52
C ALA A 125 -13.21 4.13 19.66
N TYR A 126 -13.36 4.16 18.33
CA TYR A 126 -12.26 3.90 17.39
C TYR A 126 -11.18 4.99 17.48
N VAL A 127 -11.59 6.27 17.45
CA VAL A 127 -10.67 7.41 17.54
C VAL A 127 -9.90 7.40 18.85
N GLU A 128 -10.57 7.18 19.99
CA GLU A 128 -9.92 7.10 21.29
C GLU A 128 -8.87 5.99 21.34
N ARG A 129 -9.16 4.83 20.75
CA ARG A 129 -8.23 3.71 20.75
C ARG A 129 -7.01 3.96 19.85
N VAL A 130 -7.21 4.52 18.65
CA VAL A 130 -6.11 4.91 17.76
C VAL A 130 -5.24 5.98 18.43
N ALA A 131 -5.86 6.98 19.07
CA ALA A 131 -5.14 8.00 19.83
C ALA A 131 -4.35 7.39 20.99
N GLY A 132 -4.91 6.42 21.70
CA GLY A 132 -4.22 5.67 22.76
C GLY A 132 -3.00 4.92 22.24
N MET A 133 -3.11 4.24 21.10
CA MET A 133 -1.98 3.54 20.49
C MET A 133 -0.87 4.51 20.04
N LEU A 134 -1.24 5.66 19.48
CA LEU A 134 -0.28 6.71 19.08
C LEU A 134 0.47 7.32 20.27
N ARG A 135 -0.19 7.50 21.42
CA ARG A 135 0.45 8.04 22.64
C ARG A 135 1.41 7.05 23.31
N ALA A 136 1.15 5.75 23.13
CA ALA A 136 1.96 4.68 23.74
C ALA A 136 3.17 4.27 22.89
N ALA A 137 3.20 4.68 21.62
CA ALA A 137 4.30 4.43 20.69
C ALA A 137 5.46 5.41 20.92
#